data_AF-A0A0M3JDK0-F1
#
_entry.id   AF-A0A0M3JDK0-F1
#
_cell.length_a   1.000
_cell.length_b   1.000
_cell.length_c   1.000
_cell.angle_alpha   90.00
_cell.angle_beta   90.00
_cell.angle_gamma   90.00
#
_symmetry.space_group_name_H-M   'P 1'
#
loop_
_entity.id
_entity.type
_entity.pdbx_description
1 polymer ?
#
loop_
_entity_poly.entity_id
_entity_poly.type
_entity_poly.pdbx_seq_one_letter_code
_entity_poly.pdbx_strand_id
1 'polypeptide(L)'
;SFRNGDVDPWSPGGVYERAPGIAHATKHGVYTFLIPGSAHHLDLRQPNTCDPPPVKNARFQITNIIDCWVNPKKCPKPPVATKLPPLGELSSKDCKSEYFAYPWGQKVSRLSFFPSI
;
A
#
# COMPACT_ATOMS: atom_id res chain seq x y z
N SER A 1 3.02 -1.30 10.11
CA SER A 1 2.01 -1.79 9.16
C SER A 1 2.35 -3.22 8.78
N PHE A 2 1.34 -4.05 8.52
CA PHE A 2 1.49 -5.46 8.11
C PHE A 2 1.08 -5.60 6.64
N ARG A 3 1.85 -6.36 5.85
CA ARG A 3 1.64 -6.51 4.40
C ARG A 3 1.84 -7.96 4.03
N ASN A 4 0.84 -8.53 3.39
CA ASN A 4 0.87 -9.92 2.94
C ASN A 4 0.50 -9.97 1.46
N GLY A 5 1.13 -10.88 0.73
CA GLY A 5 0.70 -11.26 -0.61
C GLY A 5 -0.37 -12.35 -0.56
N ASP A 6 -1.32 -12.38 -1.49
CA ASP A 6 -2.35 -13.42 -1.53
C ASP A 6 -1.84 -14.77 -2.05
N VAL A 7 -0.78 -14.77 -2.86
CA VAL A 7 -0.10 -15.99 -3.37
C VAL A 7 1.17 -16.33 -2.57
N ASP A 8 1.43 -15.62 -1.47
CA ASP A 8 2.52 -15.91 -0.55
C ASP A 8 2.14 -17.07 0.39
N PRO A 9 2.85 -18.22 0.40
CA PRO A 9 2.56 -19.32 1.31
C PRO A 9 2.72 -18.94 2.80
N TRP A 10 3.43 -17.86 3.12
CA TRP A 10 3.56 -17.34 4.49
C TRP A 10 2.38 -16.46 4.92
N SER A 11 1.58 -16.00 3.96
CA SER A 11 0.43 -15.11 4.17
C SER A 11 -0.54 -15.63 5.24
N PRO A 12 -0.93 -16.92 5.30
CA PRO A 12 -1.91 -17.39 6.27
C PRO A 12 -1.50 -17.16 7.74
N GLY A 13 -0.20 -17.07 8.04
CA GLY A 13 0.31 -16.75 9.38
C GLY A 13 0.37 -15.25 9.70
N GLY A 14 -0.04 -14.38 8.78
CA GLY A 14 0.05 -12.94 8.89
C GLY A 14 -1.08 -12.28 9.70
N VAL A 15 -0.97 -10.96 9.82
CA VAL A 15 -1.98 -10.10 10.47
C VAL A 15 -2.91 -9.48 9.42
N TYR A 16 -4.21 -9.59 9.64
CA TYR A 16 -5.26 -9.15 8.72
C TYR A 16 -6.24 -8.18 9.37
N GLU A 17 -7.00 -7.45 8.55
CA GLU A 17 -8.01 -6.48 8.99
C GLU A 17 -9.01 -7.07 10.01
N ARG A 18 -9.38 -8.34 9.84
CA ARG A 18 -10.33 -9.05 10.72
C ARG A 18 -9.69 -9.68 11.96
N ALA A 19 -8.37 -9.57 12.15
CA ALA A 19 -7.72 -10.11 13.34
C ALA A 19 -8.13 -9.32 14.59
N PRO A 20 -8.27 -9.98 15.77
CA PRO A 20 -8.67 -9.32 17.00
C PRO A 20 -7.80 -8.09 17.31
N GLY A 21 -8.43 -6.97 17.65
CA GLY A 21 -7.76 -5.72 17.99
C GLY A 21 -7.31 -4.85 16.82
N ILE A 22 -7.25 -5.37 15.58
CA ILE A 22 -6.77 -4.59 14.41
C ILE A 22 -7.70 -3.43 14.07
N ALA A 23 -9.02 -3.65 14.08
CA ALA A 23 -9.98 -2.58 13.81
C ALA A 23 -9.83 -1.36 14.77
N HIS A 24 -9.46 -1.61 16.03
CA HIS A 24 -9.14 -0.53 16.97
C HIS A 24 -7.77 0.08 16.66
N ALA A 25 -6.75 -0.75 16.45
CA ALA A 25 -5.39 -0.31 16.17
C ALA A 25 -5.28 0.54 14.88
N THR A 26 -6.11 0.30 13.87
CA THR A 26 -6.16 1.11 12.65
C THR A 26 -6.55 2.56 12.90
N LYS A 27 -7.38 2.83 13.90
CA LYS A 27 -7.70 4.21 14.32
C LYS A 27 -6.47 4.94 14.87
N HIS A 28 -5.46 4.20 15.31
CA HIS A 28 -4.21 4.70 15.88
C HIS A 28 -3.02 4.52 14.92
N GLY A 29 -3.28 4.32 13.63
CA GLY A 29 -2.24 4.25 12.60
C GLY A 29 -1.62 2.86 12.37
N VAL A 30 -2.28 1.78 12.76
CA VAL A 30 -1.88 0.41 12.38
C VAL A 30 -2.63 -0.05 11.13
N TYR A 31 -1.88 -0.24 10.04
CA TYR A 31 -2.45 -0.63 8.74
C TYR A 31 -2.13 -2.09 8.39
N THR A 32 -3.08 -2.74 7.72
CA THR A 32 -2.92 -4.07 7.14
C THR A 32 -3.23 -4.01 5.64
N PHE A 33 -2.42 -4.65 4.81
CA PHE A 33 -2.64 -4.77 3.37
C PHE A 33 -2.55 -6.24 2.96
N LEU A 34 -3.57 -6.74 2.28
CA LEU A 34 -3.51 -7.99 1.53
C LEU A 34 -3.44 -7.62 0.04
N ILE A 35 -2.30 -7.86 -0.60
CA ILE A 35 -1.98 -7.39 -1.94
C ILE A 35 -2.26 -8.50 -2.96
N PRO A 36 -3.28 -8.33 -3.84
CA PRO A 36 -3.60 -9.33 -4.86
C PRO A 36 -2.45 -9.59 -5.84
N GLY A 37 -2.28 -10.85 -6.24
CA GLY A 37 -1.22 -11.37 -7.12
C GLY A 37 0.21 -11.15 -6.62
N SER A 38 0.38 -10.81 -5.34
CA SER A 38 1.70 -10.57 -4.74
C SER A 38 2.21 -11.83 -4.06
N ALA A 39 3.45 -12.20 -4.34
CA ALA A 39 4.18 -13.19 -3.55
C ALA A 39 4.88 -12.53 -2.34
N HIS A 40 5.82 -13.24 -1.73
CA HIS A 40 6.54 -12.82 -0.54
C HIS A 40 7.14 -11.41 -0.70
N HIS A 41 6.53 -10.45 0.01
CA HIS A 41 6.92 -9.03 0.14
C HIS A 41 7.29 -8.30 -1.18
N LEU A 42 6.52 -8.49 -2.24
CA LEU A 42 6.75 -7.82 -3.54
C LEU A 42 6.72 -6.29 -3.43
N ASP A 43 5.95 -5.76 -2.49
CA ASP A 43 5.86 -4.32 -2.20
C ASP A 43 7.21 -3.69 -1.82
N LEU A 44 8.15 -4.47 -1.26
CA LEU A 44 9.48 -4.01 -0.89
C LEU A 44 10.50 -4.06 -2.03
N ARG A 45 10.21 -4.76 -3.13
CA ARG A 45 11.14 -4.86 -4.26
C ARG A 45 11.23 -3.54 -5.01
N GLN A 46 12.35 -3.35 -5.73
CA GLN A 46 12.52 -2.23 -6.66
C GLN A 46 11.31 -2.16 -7.60
N PRO A 47 10.67 -0.98 -7.74
CA PRO A 47 9.59 -0.81 -8.69
C PRO A 47 9.95 -1.25 -10.11
N ASN A 48 8.95 -1.75 -10.82
CA ASN A 48 9.07 -2.28 -12.17
C ASN A 48 7.89 -1.84 -13.03
N THR A 49 8.14 -1.60 -14.32
CA THR A 49 7.10 -1.21 -15.29
C THR A 49 5.93 -2.21 -15.31
N CYS A 50 6.22 -3.48 -15.10
CA CYS A 50 5.26 -4.59 -15.07
C CYS A 50 4.59 -4.83 -13.72
N ASP A 51 4.88 -4.02 -12.69
CA ASP A 51 4.21 -4.19 -11.40
C ASP A 51 2.70 -4.02 -11.56
N PRO A 52 1.90 -4.94 -10.99
CA PRO A 52 0.46 -4.88 -11.14
C PRO A 52 -0.13 -3.69 -10.37
N PRO A 53 -1.32 -3.19 -10.79
CA PRO A 53 -2.05 -2.11 -10.11
C PRO A 53 -2.11 -2.20 -8.57
N PRO A 54 -2.44 -3.35 -7.94
CA PRO A 54 -2.48 -3.46 -6.48
C PRO A 54 -1.14 -3.18 -5.80
N VAL A 55 -0.02 -3.60 -6.39
CA VAL A 55 1.32 -3.36 -5.84
C VAL A 55 1.66 -1.88 -5.92
N LYS A 56 1.44 -1.25 -7.08
CA LYS A 56 1.67 0.20 -7.28
C LYS A 56 0.83 1.04 -6.30
N ASN A 57 -0.45 0.69 -6.15
CA ASN A 57 -1.35 1.38 -5.21
C ASN A 57 -0.96 1.13 -3.74
N ALA A 58 -0.59 -0.10 -3.36
CA ALA A 58 -0.13 -0.41 -2.02
C ALA A 58 1.11 0.43 -1.66
N ARG A 59 2.13 0.45 -2.53
CA ARG A 59 3.32 1.27 -2.32
C ARG A 59 2.97 2.75 -2.18
N PHE A 60 2.08 3.26 -3.01
CA PHE A 60 1.62 4.65 -2.90
C PHE A 60 0.98 4.96 -1.55
N GLN A 61 0.06 4.11 -1.07
CA GLN A 61 -0.55 4.29 0.24
C GLN A 61 0.48 4.18 1.38
N ILE A 62 1.40 3.20 1.32
CA ILE A 62 2.45 2.99 2.32
C ILE A 62 3.39 4.18 2.40
N THR A 63 3.84 4.71 1.26
CA THR A 63 4.72 5.89 1.22
C THR A 63 4.04 7.10 1.86
N ASN A 64 2.76 7.34 1.57
CA ASN A 64 2.00 8.45 2.17
C ASN A 64 1.79 8.26 3.69
N ILE A 65 1.53 7.02 4.13
CA ILE A 65 1.44 6.68 5.56
C ILE A 65 2.77 6.99 6.27
N ILE A 66 3.90 6.57 5.69
CA ILE A 66 5.23 6.80 6.26
C ILE A 66 5.54 8.30 6.27
N ASP A 67 5.20 9.04 5.21
CA ASP A 67 5.38 10.50 5.18
C ASP A 67 4.61 11.19 6.31
N CYS A 68 3.37 10.76 6.58
CA CYS A 68 2.59 11.25 7.72
C CYS A 68 3.23 10.91 9.08
N TRP A 69 3.83 9.73 9.23
CA TRP A 69 4.54 9.36 10.47
C TRP A 69 5.78 10.22 10.70
N VAL A 70 6.53 10.52 9.65
CA VAL A 70 7.74 11.38 9.73
C VAL A 70 7.36 12.84 9.90
N ASN A 71 6.21 13.26 9.35
CA ASN A 71 5.72 14.64 9.37
C ASN A 71 4.38 14.77 10.11
N PRO A 72 4.31 14.51 11.44
CA PRO A 72 3.04 14.45 12.17
C PRO A 72 2.27 15.79 12.15
N LYS A 73 2.97 16.92 11.99
CA LYS A 73 2.34 18.25 11.84
C LYS A 73 1.51 18.37 10.56
N LYS A 74 1.87 17.66 9.48
CA LYS A 74 1.13 17.64 8.22
C LYS A 74 -0.10 16.73 8.28
N CYS A 75 -0.08 15.75 9.19
CA CYS A 75 -1.13 14.74 9.33
C CYS A 75 -1.64 14.70 10.77
N PRO A 76 -2.51 15.66 11.18
CA PRO A 76 -3.07 15.68 12.53
C PRO A 76 -3.94 14.45 12.83
N LYS A 77 -4.39 13.75 11.78
CA LYS A 77 -5.09 12.46 11.87
C LYS A 77 -4.31 11.43 11.04
N PRO A 78 -4.19 10.18 11.52
CA PRO A 78 -3.64 9.11 10.73
C PRO A 78 -4.42 8.95 9.42
N PRO A 79 -3.74 8.79 8.27
CA PRO A 79 -4.41 8.60 7.00
C PRO A 79 -5.20 7.29 6.97
N VAL A 80 -6.31 7.25 6.23
CA VAL A 80 -7.11 6.02 6.12
C VAL A 80 -6.63 5.22 4.92
N ALA A 81 -6.26 3.95 5.15
CA ALA A 81 -5.95 3.03 4.06
C ALA A 81 -7.21 2.66 3.29
N THR A 82 -7.15 2.70 1.97
CA THR A 82 -8.26 2.35 1.08
C THR A 82 -8.04 0.97 0.47
N LYS A 83 -9.13 0.33 0.02
CA LYS A 83 -9.08 -0.98 -0.62
C LYS A 83 -8.20 -0.94 -1.87
N LEU A 84 -7.30 -1.91 -1.99
CA LEU A 84 -6.45 -2.06 -3.16
C LEU A 84 -7.27 -2.43 -4.41
N PRO A 85 -6.86 -1.94 -5.60
CA PRO A 85 -7.50 -2.35 -6.86
C PRO A 85 -7.29 -3.85 -7.12
N PRO A 86 -8.13 -4.48 -7.96
CA PRO A 86 -7.92 -5.86 -8.39
C PRO A 86 -6.62 -5.99 -9.21
N LEU A 87 -6.13 -7.23 -9.36
CA LEU A 87 -4.86 -7.56 -10.02
C LEU A 87 -4.73 -6.97 -11.44
N GLY A 88 -5.82 -6.84 -12.17
CA GLY A 88 -5.82 -6.37 -13.56
C GLY A 88 -5.10 -7.35 -14.50
N GLU A 89 -4.74 -6.86 -15.68
CA GLU A 89 -3.96 -7.64 -16.65
C GLU A 89 -2.48 -7.65 -16.26
N LEU A 90 -1.88 -8.84 -16.28
CA LEU A 90 -0.45 -9.02 -16.05
C LEU A 90 0.30 -8.99 -17.38
N SER A 91 1.32 -8.14 -17.47
CA SER A 91 2.28 -8.14 -18.58
C SER A 91 3.64 -8.59 -18.08
N SER A 92 4.30 -9.47 -18.83
CA SER A 92 5.68 -9.88 -18.61
C SER A 92 6.62 -9.39 -19.72
N LYS A 93 6.12 -8.58 -20.65
CA LYS A 93 6.89 -8.07 -21.79
C LYS A 93 7.62 -6.78 -21.41
N ASP A 94 8.89 -6.70 -21.77
CA ASP A 94 9.74 -5.50 -21.63
C ASP A 94 9.77 -4.90 -20.21
N CYS A 95 9.70 -5.76 -19.20
CA CYS A 95 9.73 -5.38 -17.79
C CYS A 95 11.09 -4.78 -17.43
N LYS A 96 11.08 -3.56 -16.89
CA LYS A 96 12.28 -2.81 -16.51
C LYS A 96 12.12 -2.22 -15.14
N SER A 97 13.23 -2.19 -14.39
CA SER A 97 13.27 -1.48 -13.11
C SER A 97 13.02 0.01 -13.32
N GLU A 98 12.11 0.57 -12.53
CA GLU A 98 11.81 1.99 -12.51
C GLU A 98 12.46 2.61 -11.28
N TYR A 99 13.54 3.36 -11.48
CA TYR A 99 14.22 4.09 -10.42
C TYR A 99 13.51 5.41 -10.14
N PHE A 100 13.30 5.72 -8.85
CA PHE A 100 12.69 6.98 -8.40
C PHE A 100 11.29 7.29 -8.95
N ALA A 101 10.55 6.28 -9.42
CA ALA A 101 9.31 6.46 -10.18
C ALA A 101 8.02 6.69 -9.35
N TYR A 102 8.13 7.17 -8.11
CA TYR A 102 6.95 7.56 -7.33
C TYR A 102 6.25 8.76 -8.01
N PRO A 103 4.90 8.77 -8.18
CA PRO A 103 3.89 7.90 -7.55
C PRO A 103 3.34 6.75 -8.42
N TRP A 104 4.05 6.29 -9.45
CA TRP A 104 3.63 5.19 -10.35
C TRP A 104 2.22 5.37 -10.91
N GLY A 105 1.91 6.58 -11.38
CA GLY A 105 0.62 6.94 -11.98
C GLY A 105 -0.54 7.15 -10.98
N GLN A 106 -0.30 7.01 -9.68
CA GLN A 106 -1.30 7.28 -8.65
C GLN A 106 -1.46 8.79 -8.43
N LYS A 107 -2.69 9.25 -8.17
CA LYS A 107 -3.00 10.66 -7.88
C LYS A 107 -3.66 10.77 -6.51
N VAL A 108 -3.31 11.82 -5.77
CA VAL A 108 -4.03 12.18 -4.54
C VAL A 108 -5.34 12.87 -4.97
N SER A 109 -6.49 12.26 -4.72
CA SER A 109 -7.76 12.99 -4.81
C SER A 109 -7.80 13.98 -3.63
N ARG A 110 -8.05 15.27 -3.91
CA ARG A 110 -8.06 16.34 -2.88
C ARG A 110 -9.07 16.10 -1.75
N LEU A 111 -10.02 15.19 -1.91
CA LEU A 111 -11.08 14.90 -0.94
C LEU A 111 -10.65 14.05 0.26
N SER A 112 -9.45 13.46 0.25
CA SER A 112 -9.07 12.46 1.25
C SER A 112 -7.90 12.81 2.17
N PHE A 113 -7.19 13.94 1.97
CA PHE A 113 -5.88 14.11 2.65
C PHE A 113 -5.53 15.51 3.17
N PHE A 114 -6.28 16.57 2.91
CA PHE A 114 -6.00 17.87 3.51
C PHE A 114 -7.30 18.55 3.95
N PRO A 115 -7.47 18.88 5.25
CA PRO A 115 -8.37 19.97 5.58
C PRO A 115 -7.79 21.24 4.95
N SER A 116 -8.61 21.97 4.22
CA SER A 116 -8.29 23.33 3.76
C SER A 116 -7.79 24.15 4.96
N ILE A 117 -6.67 24.87 4.76
CA ILE A 117 -6.21 25.94 5.66
C ILE A 117 -7.27 27.04 5.70
#